data_AF-A0A3D1P8D5-F1
#
_entry.id   AF-A0A3D1P8D5-F1
#
_cell.length_a   1.000
_cell.length_b   1.000
_cell.length_c   1.000
_cell.angle_alpha   90.00
_cell.angle_beta   90.00
_cell.angle_gamma   90.00
#
_symmetry.space_group_name_H-M   'P 1'
#
loop_
_entity.id
_entity.type
_entity.pdbx_description
1 polymer ?
#
loop_
_entity_poly.entity_id
_entity_poly.type
_entity_poly.pdbx_seq_one_letter_code
_entity_poly.pdbx_strand_id
1 'polypeptide(L)' 'MMDEKTFTTFEEFIVPAAALNAETLPYLTQEEHSLFSYISKQKKGLEQERISQKFVNQYLQNVLQQNRRSQ' A
#
# COMPACT_ATOMS: atom_id res chain seq x y z
N MET A 1 -0.42 7.77 6.96
CA MET A 1 -0.85 7.17 5.68
C MET A 1 0.08 6.02 5.33
N MET A 2 -0.24 5.25 4.29
CA MET A 2 0.63 4.18 3.79
C MET A 2 1.86 4.78 3.08
N ASP A 3 3.00 4.10 3.10
CA ASP A 3 4.21 4.47 2.35
C ASP A 3 4.29 3.78 0.98
N GLU A 4 5.23 4.21 0.13
CA GLU A 4 5.39 3.67 -1.22
C GLU A 4 5.77 2.18 -1.21
N LYS A 5 6.59 1.78 -0.23
CA LYS A 5 7.02 0.39 -0.07
C LYS A 5 5.85 -0.54 0.22
N THR A 6 4.93 -0.13 1.09
CA THR A 6 3.74 -0.90 1.40
C THR A 6 2.84 -0.94 0.17
N PHE A 7 2.61 0.19 -0.51
CA PHE A 7 1.79 0.22 -1.72
C PHE A 7 2.28 -0.77 -2.80
N THR A 8 3.58 -0.77 -3.06
CA THR A 8 4.22 -1.65 -4.06
C THR A 8 4.27 -3.11 -3.60
N THR A 9 4.39 -3.38 -2.29
CA THR A 9 4.35 -4.74 -1.74
C THR A 9 3.02 -5.45 -2.04
N PHE A 10 1.92 -4.69 -2.07
CA PHE A 10 0.57 -5.21 -2.33
C PHE A 10 0.08 -4.88 -3.75
N GLU A 11 0.99 -4.79 -4.73
CA GLU A 11 0.65 -4.38 -6.11
C GLU A 11 -0.46 -5.24 -6.73
N GLU A 12 -0.51 -6.54 -6.42
CA GLU A 12 -1.55 -7.45 -6.93
C GLU A 12 -2.97 -7.13 -6.43
N PHE A 13 -3.10 -6.35 -5.36
CA PHE A 13 -4.38 -5.90 -4.79
C PHE A 13 -4.71 -4.46 -5.16
N ILE A 14 -3.92 -3.84 -6.04
CA ILE A 14 -4.22 -2.51 -6.56
C ILE A 14 -5.38 -2.61 -7.56
N VAL A 15 -6.40 -1.81 -7.34
CA VAL A 15 -7.58 -1.72 -8.18
C VAL A 15 -7.75 -0.31 -8.73
N PRO A 16 -8.48 -0.13 -9.85
CA PRO A 16 -8.95 1.18 -10.25
C PRO A 16 -9.77 1.82 -9.13
N ALA A 17 -9.42 3.04 -8.75
CA ALA A 17 -10.13 3.85 -7.77
C ALA A 17 -10.86 5.01 -8.45
N ALA A 18 -11.94 5.48 -7.81
CA ALA A 18 -12.58 6.71 -8.21
C ALA A 18 -11.60 7.88 -8.11
N ALA A 19 -11.83 8.91 -8.93
CA ALA A 19 -11.07 10.15 -8.80
C ALA A 19 -11.29 10.74 -7.41
N LEU A 20 -10.18 11.02 -6.72
CA LEU A 20 -10.23 11.72 -5.44
C LEU A 20 -10.40 13.21 -5.72
N ASN A 21 -11.46 13.80 -5.17
CA ASN A 21 -11.72 15.25 -5.27
C ASN A 21 -10.94 16.07 -4.23
N ALA A 22 -10.21 15.41 -3.34
CA ALA A 22 -9.37 16.08 -2.36
C ALA A 22 -8.07 16.56 -3.03
N GLU A 23 -7.94 17.87 -3.21
CA GLU A 23 -6.72 18.46 -3.79
C GLU A 23 -5.54 18.43 -2.81
N THR A 24 -5.82 18.51 -1.50
CA THR A 24 -4.81 18.43 -0.44
C THR A 24 -5.36 17.70 0.78
N LEU A 25 -4.50 16.87 1.39
CA LEU A 25 -4.73 16.29 2.71
C LEU A 25 -3.75 16.96 3.68
N PRO A 26 -4.23 17.63 4.73
CA PRO A 26 -3.34 18.26 5.70
C PRO A 26 -2.61 17.19 6.52
N TYR A 27 -1.42 17.54 7.01
CA TYR A 27 -0.59 16.72 7.91
C TYR A 27 0.06 15.47 7.29
N LEU A 28 0.15 15.39 5.97
CA LEU A 28 0.96 14.36 5.33
C LEU A 28 2.45 14.74 5.36
N THR A 29 3.29 13.74 5.55
CA THR A 29 4.72 13.89 5.25
C THR A 29 4.91 14.11 3.74
N GLN A 30 6.09 14.58 3.34
CA GLN A 30 6.42 14.78 1.94
C GLN A 30 6.31 13.48 1.12
N GLU A 31 6.71 12.35 1.72
CA GLU A 31 6.61 11.01 1.12
C GLU A 31 5.13 10.63 0.90
N GLU A 32 4.30 10.79 1.93
CA GLU A 32 2.87 10.49 1.85
C GLU A 32 2.14 11.38 0.85
N HIS A 33 2.49 12.67 0.76
CA HIS A 33 1.98 13.58 -0.27
C HIS A 33 2.35 13.13 -1.69
N SER A 34 3.58 12.66 -1.88
CA SER A 34 4.06 12.19 -3.17
C SER A 34 3.31 10.93 -3.59
N LEU A 35 3.13 9.98 -2.67
CA LEU A 35 2.34 8.78 -2.91
C LEU A 35 0.87 9.12 -3.20
N PHE A 36 0.26 9.99 -2.39
CA PHE A 36 -1.12 10.45 -2.60
C PHE A 36 -1.34 11.06 -3.98
N SER A 37 -0.41 11.91 -4.42
CA SER A 37 -0.46 12.56 -5.73
C SER A 37 -0.33 11.54 -6.85
N TYR A 38 0.58 10.57 -6.69
CA TYR A 38 0.76 9.47 -7.64
C TYR A 38 -0.50 8.61 -7.77
N ILE A 39 -1.03 8.08 -6.67
CA ILE A 39 -2.20 7.18 -6.70
C ILE A 39 -3.45 7.90 -7.21
N SER A 40 -3.64 9.17 -6.86
CA SER A 40 -4.75 9.99 -7.33
C SER A 40 -4.68 10.22 -8.84
N LYS A 41 -3.49 10.56 -9.37
CA LYS A 41 -3.27 10.75 -10.81
C LYS A 41 -3.46 9.46 -11.60
N GLN A 42 -2.98 8.33 -11.07
CA GLN A 42 -3.10 7.02 -11.71
C GLN A 42 -4.48 6.38 -11.52
N LYS A 43 -5.37 6.99 -10.71
CA LYS A 43 -6.67 6.42 -10.32
C LYS A 43 -6.50 5.00 -9.78
N LYS A 44 -5.52 4.82 -8.90
CA LYS A 44 -5.23 3.55 -8.24
C LYS A 44 -5.65 3.62 -6.78
N GLY A 45 -6.19 2.53 -6.27
CA GLY A 45 -6.48 2.33 -4.85
C GLY A 45 -6.06 0.93 -4.43
N LEU A 46 -5.93 0.73 -3.12
CA LEU A 46 -5.66 -0.57 -2.55
C LEU A 46 -6.95 -1.11 -1.93
N GLU A 47 -7.43 -2.26 -2.42
CA GLU A 47 -8.63 -2.88 -1.87
C GLU A 47 -8.26 -3.80 -0.70
N GLN A 48 -8.08 -3.19 0.48
CA GLN A 48 -7.60 -3.88 1.68
C GLN A 48 -8.48 -5.09 2.05
N GLU A 49 -9.79 -5.01 1.82
CA GLU A 49 -10.74 -6.09 2.12
C GLU A 49 -10.57 -7.33 1.23
N ARG A 50 -9.89 -7.22 0.08
CA ARG A 50 -9.62 -8.35 -0.82
C ARG A 50 -8.32 -9.08 -0.54
N ILE A 51 -7.52 -8.56 0.40
CA ILE A 51 -6.31 -9.25 0.83
C ILE A 51 -6.74 -10.50 1.60
N SER A 52 -6.69 -11.65 0.94
CA SER A 52 -7.16 -12.90 1.53
C SER A 52 -6.33 -13.29 2.76
N GLN A 53 -6.96 -13.90 3.76
CA GLN A 53 -6.25 -14.42 4.95
C GLN A 53 -5.12 -15.40 4.57
N LYS A 54 -5.29 -16.15 3.47
CA LYS A 54 -4.26 -17.03 2.92
C LYS A 54 -3.01 -16.25 2.50
N PHE A 55 -3.20 -15.14 1.80
CA PHE A 55 -2.09 -14.27 1.38
C PHE A 55 -1.39 -13.66 2.60
N VAL A 56 -2.16 -13.12 3.56
CA VAL A 56 -1.62 -12.58 4.82
C VAL A 56 -0.76 -13.62 5.53
N ASN A 57 -1.24 -14.85 5.65
CA ASN A 57 -0.50 -15.94 6.28
C ASN A 57 0.81 -16.26 5.54
N GLN A 58 0.78 -16.33 4.20
CA GLN A 58 1.99 -16.58 3.41
C GLN A 58 3.02 -15.45 3.56
N TYR A 59 2.57 -14.21 3.49
CA TYR A 59 3.43 -13.04 3.65
C TYR A 59 4.07 -13.01 5.04
N LEU A 60 3.28 -13.17 6.11
CA LEU A 60 3.79 -13.18 7.49
C LEU A 60 4.80 -14.32 7.74
N GLN A 61 4.56 -15.50 7.18
CA GLN A 61 5.52 -16.60 7.28
C GLN A 61 6.86 -16.24 6.61
N ASN A 62 6.82 -15.61 5.43
CA ASN A 62 8.03 -15.17 4.73
C ASN A 62 8.79 -14.10 5.54
N VAL A 63 8.09 -13.12 6.11
CA VAL A 63 8.71 -12.08 6.96
C VAL A 63 9.36 -12.71 8.20
N LEU A 64 8.67 -13.62 8.88
CA LEU A 64 9.21 -14.34 10.05
C LEU A 64 10.43 -15.18 9.71
N GLN A 65 10.49 -15.76 8.51
CA GLN A 65 11.65 -16.53 8.05
C GLN A 65 12.84 -15.65 7.70
N GLN A 66 12.62 -14.49 7.07
CA GLN A 66 13.69 -13.53 6.78
C GLN A 66 14.31 -12.96 8.06
N ASN A 67 13.49 -12.61 9.05
CA ASN A 67 13.99 -12.10 10.33
C ASN A 67 14.83 -13.12 11.11
N ARG A 68 14.57 -14.43 10.94
CA ARG A 68 15.38 -15.50 11.54
C ARG A 68 16.72 -15.75 10.83
N ARG A 69 16.86 -15.34 9.57
CA ARG A 69 18.10 -15.50 8.79
C ARG A 69 19.05 -14.32 8.92
N SER A 70 18.58 -13.21 9.48
CA SER A 70 19.34 -11.99 9.74
C SER A 70 19.94 -11.93 11.16
N GLN A 71 19.80 -13.01 11.94
CA GLN A 71 20.43 -13.23 13.25
C GLN A 71 21.45 -14.36 13.13
#